data_AF-A0A441V9W8-F1
#
_entry.id   AF-A0A441V9W8-F1
#
_cell.length_a   1.000
_cell.length_b   1.000
_cell.length_c   1.000
_cell.angle_alpha   90.00
_cell.angle_beta   90.00
_cell.angle_gamma   90.00
#
_symmetry.space_group_name_H-M   'P 1'
#
loop_
_entity.id
_entity.type
_entity.pdbx_description
1 polymer ?
#
loop_
_entity_poly.entity_id
_entity_poly.type
_entity_poly.pdbx_seq_one_letter_code
_entity_poly.pdbx_strand_id
1 'polypeptide(L)'
;MGASPTTASTEPTMRLRSDAPRVTRISRRVLAGLGLVAGLGVGGALIYALQTADRQQPGDELFTTERRQTADGLQGLPSDYSGIPQLGPPLPGDLGGPIKRARDEGRPIPAEVLPTQQPNPEEQRRLAEKEAARTSEVFFQTRSATATGIPTLQPALGGTAPNLAGAGTQDKQLAFLNADVDRRTVAPDRVTAAASPYVLQAGSVIPAALITG
;
A
#
# COMPACT_ATOMS: atom_id res chain seq x y z
N MET A 1 -67.62 57.57 -10.91
CA MET A 1 -66.17 57.68 -10.61
C MET A 1 -65.82 56.59 -9.61
N GLY A 2 -65.16 55.53 -10.05
CA GLY A 2 -64.66 54.46 -9.18
C GLY A 2 -63.33 53.99 -9.74
N ALA A 3 -62.24 54.34 -9.06
CA ALA A 3 -60.88 54.06 -9.53
C ALA A 3 -60.50 52.60 -9.23
N SER A 4 -60.06 51.88 -10.25
CA SER A 4 -59.47 50.55 -10.12
C SER A 4 -58.04 50.65 -9.55
N PRO A 5 -57.61 49.74 -8.66
CA PRO A 5 -56.24 49.71 -8.19
C PRO A 5 -55.29 49.13 -9.26
N THR A 6 -54.25 49.89 -9.57
CA THR A 6 -53.14 49.52 -10.46
C THR A 6 -52.42 48.27 -9.97
N THR A 7 -52.28 47.27 -10.85
CA THR A 7 -51.40 46.11 -10.68
C THR A 7 -49.95 46.57 -10.66
N ALA A 8 -49.33 46.56 -9.48
CA ALA A 8 -47.90 46.83 -9.35
C ALA A 8 -47.10 45.72 -10.05
N SER A 9 -46.40 46.08 -11.13
CA SER A 9 -45.36 45.25 -11.72
C SER A 9 -44.31 44.93 -10.66
N THR A 10 -44.13 43.63 -10.39
CA THR A 10 -43.08 43.13 -9.52
C THR A 10 -41.75 43.17 -10.28
N GLU A 11 -41.03 44.28 -10.15
CA GLU A 11 -39.60 44.37 -10.45
C GLU A 11 -38.83 43.41 -9.50
N PRO A 12 -37.76 42.74 -9.97
CA PRO A 12 -37.13 41.66 -9.23
C PRO A 12 -36.37 42.22 -8.02
N THR A 13 -36.88 41.93 -6.82
CA THR A 13 -36.20 42.15 -5.55
C THR A 13 -34.77 41.59 -5.60
N MET A 14 -33.80 42.47 -5.34
CA MET A 14 -32.37 42.22 -5.23
C MET A 14 -32.07 40.90 -4.49
N ARG A 15 -31.59 39.89 -5.21
CA ARG A 15 -31.35 38.53 -4.68
C ARG A 15 -30.01 38.44 -3.96
N LEU A 16 -30.06 38.35 -2.62
CA LEU A 16 -28.91 38.14 -1.71
C LEU A 16 -28.75 36.68 -1.23
N ARG A 17 -29.43 35.72 -1.86
CA ARG A 17 -29.20 34.28 -1.63
C ARG A 17 -28.45 33.72 -2.83
N SER A 18 -27.30 33.09 -2.58
CA SER A 18 -26.65 32.20 -3.55
C SER A 18 -27.63 31.08 -3.93
N ASP A 19 -27.75 30.78 -5.23
CA ASP A 19 -28.55 29.65 -5.71
C ASP A 19 -27.98 28.38 -5.05
N ALA A 20 -28.85 27.58 -4.42
CA ALA A 20 -28.40 26.36 -3.76
C ALA A 20 -27.76 25.45 -4.83
N PRO A 21 -26.60 24.82 -4.54
CA PRO A 21 -25.90 24.00 -5.53
C PRO A 21 -26.83 22.91 -6.03
N ARG A 22 -27.11 22.93 -7.33
CA ARG A 22 -28.05 22.00 -7.97
C ARG A 22 -27.48 20.59 -7.87
N VAL A 23 -28.12 19.75 -7.08
CA VAL A 23 -27.69 18.36 -6.90
C VAL A 23 -28.11 17.57 -8.12
N THR A 24 -27.16 17.27 -9.00
CA THR A 24 -27.37 16.41 -10.17
C THR A 24 -27.67 14.99 -9.69
N ARG A 25 -28.93 14.59 -9.75
CA ARG A 25 -29.33 13.21 -9.44
C ARG A 25 -28.93 12.32 -10.62
N ILE A 26 -27.77 11.69 -10.52
CA ILE A 26 -27.34 10.70 -11.50
C ILE A 26 -28.15 9.42 -11.28
N SER A 27 -28.77 8.90 -12.34
CA SER A 27 -29.51 7.64 -12.24
C SER A 27 -28.54 6.49 -12.00
N ARG A 28 -28.89 5.57 -11.09
CA ARG A 28 -28.08 4.37 -10.80
C ARG A 28 -27.83 3.53 -12.06
N ARG A 29 -28.75 3.60 -13.04
CA ARG A 29 -28.63 2.91 -14.33
C ARG A 29 -27.53 3.51 -15.21
N VAL A 30 -27.36 4.83 -15.20
CA VAL A 30 -26.26 5.49 -15.93
C VAL A 30 -24.92 5.15 -15.31
N LEU A 31 -24.81 5.14 -13.98
CA LEU A 31 -23.57 4.71 -13.30
C LEU A 31 -23.23 3.24 -13.61
N ALA A 32 -24.23 2.36 -13.57
CA ALA A 32 -24.04 0.94 -13.92
C ALA A 32 -23.62 0.77 -15.39
N GLY A 33 -24.25 1.52 -16.31
CA GLY A 33 -23.92 1.48 -17.74
C GLY A 33 -22.49 1.97 -18.02
N LEU A 34 -22.10 3.12 -17.46
CA LEU A 34 -20.76 3.67 -17.62
C LEU A 34 -19.69 2.71 -17.06
N GLY A 35 -19.95 2.13 -15.89
CA GLY A 35 -19.06 1.15 -15.27
C GLY A 35 -18.89 -0.11 -16.12
N LEU A 36 -19.96 -0.62 -16.71
CA LEU A 36 -19.91 -1.79 -17.60
C LEU A 36 -19.09 -1.48 -18.86
N VAL A 37 -19.34 -0.34 -19.52
CA VAL A 37 -18.60 0.08 -20.71
C VAL A 37 -17.12 0.28 -20.41
N ALA A 38 -16.79 0.97 -19.31
CA ALA A 38 -15.41 1.15 -18.87
C ALA A 38 -14.73 -0.19 -18.55
N GLY A 39 -15.43 -1.08 -17.85
CA GLY A 39 -14.92 -2.42 -17.51
C GLY A 39 -14.63 -3.27 -18.74
N LEU A 40 -15.52 -3.28 -19.73
CA LEU A 40 -15.28 -3.97 -21.01
C LEU A 40 -14.13 -3.35 -21.79
N GLY A 41 -14.00 -2.02 -21.78
CA GLY A 41 -12.88 -1.32 -22.42
C GLY A 41 -11.54 -1.72 -21.81
N VAL A 42 -11.43 -1.67 -20.47
CA VAL A 42 -10.21 -2.06 -19.76
C VAL A 42 -9.93 -3.55 -19.92
N GLY A 43 -10.94 -4.40 -19.79
CA GLY A 43 -10.80 -5.85 -19.97
C GLY A 43 -10.35 -6.23 -21.39
N GLY A 44 -10.97 -5.62 -22.41
CA GLY A 44 -10.58 -5.81 -23.81
C GLY A 44 -9.17 -5.31 -24.09
N ALA A 45 -8.80 -4.14 -23.55
CA ALA A 45 -7.44 -3.60 -23.68
C ALA A 45 -6.40 -4.52 -23.01
N LEU A 46 -6.69 -5.08 -21.83
CA LEU A 46 -5.83 -6.04 -21.15
C LEU A 46 -5.65 -7.32 -21.97
N ILE A 47 -6.74 -7.91 -22.47
CA ILE A 47 -6.69 -9.11 -23.31
C ILE A 47 -5.86 -8.84 -24.56
N TYR A 48 -6.07 -7.70 -25.22
CA TYR A 48 -5.32 -7.30 -26.40
C TYR A 48 -3.83 -7.13 -26.09
N ALA A 49 -3.49 -6.36 -25.04
CA ALA A 49 -2.11 -6.10 -24.65
C ALA A 49 -1.35 -7.38 -24.29
N LEU A 50 -1.98 -8.28 -23.53
CA LEU A 50 -1.38 -9.56 -23.15
C LEU A 50 -1.18 -10.48 -24.35
N GLN A 51 -2.14 -10.53 -25.27
CA GLN A 51 -2.02 -11.35 -26.47
C GLN A 51 -0.99 -10.79 -27.48
N THR A 52 -0.71 -9.49 -27.44
CA THR A 52 0.36 -8.88 -28.24
C THR A 52 1.75 -9.02 -27.64
N ALA A 53 1.88 -9.18 -26.32
CA ALA A 53 3.17 -9.43 -25.67
C ALA A 53 3.81 -10.75 -26.18
N ASP A 54 3.01 -11.80 -26.38
CA ASP A 54 3.46 -13.06 -26.99
C ASP A 54 3.77 -12.93 -28.50
N ARG A 55 3.25 -11.89 -29.18
CA ARG A 55 3.48 -11.63 -30.61
C ARG A 55 4.63 -10.67 -30.89
N GLN A 56 5.25 -10.07 -29.87
CA GLN A 56 6.47 -9.30 -30.05
C GLN A 56 7.60 -10.27 -30.39
N GLN A 57 7.77 -10.54 -31.69
CA GLN A 57 9.04 -11.03 -32.23
C GLN A 57 10.13 -10.06 -31.79
N PRO A 58 11.32 -10.56 -31.39
CA PRO A 58 12.39 -9.71 -30.89
C PRO A 58 12.82 -8.78 -32.02
N GLY A 59 12.42 -7.51 -31.92
CA GLY A 59 13.02 -6.45 -32.71
C GLY A 59 14.49 -6.34 -32.35
N ASP A 60 15.33 -6.04 -33.35
CA ASP A 60 16.78 -5.86 -33.20
C ASP A 60 17.11 -4.77 -32.17
N GLU A 61 17.24 -5.17 -30.90
CA GLU A 61 17.70 -4.32 -29.81
C GLU A 61 19.19 -4.56 -29.61
N LEU A 62 19.99 -3.64 -30.18
CA LEU A 62 21.46 -3.67 -30.19
C LEU A 62 22.11 -3.49 -28.81
N PHE A 63 21.35 -3.30 -27.73
CA PHE A 63 21.89 -3.24 -26.37
C PHE A 63 20.95 -3.94 -25.38
N THR A 64 21.14 -5.25 -25.25
CA THR A 64 20.47 -6.09 -24.27
C THR A 64 21.13 -5.98 -22.89
N THR A 65 20.55 -5.23 -21.96
CA THR A 65 20.93 -5.24 -20.53
C THR A 65 20.09 -6.19 -19.67
N GLU A 66 19.08 -6.86 -20.26
CA GLU A 66 18.15 -7.77 -19.57
C GLU A 66 18.22 -9.23 -20.04
N ARG A 67 19.39 -9.66 -20.54
CA ARG A 67 19.64 -11.09 -20.77
C ARG A 67 20.42 -11.68 -19.59
N ARG A 68 19.72 -12.12 -18.54
CA ARG A 68 20.22 -13.32 -17.85
C ARG A 68 20.14 -14.44 -18.89
N GLN A 69 21.27 -14.74 -19.53
CA GLN A 69 21.39 -15.99 -20.26
C GLN A 69 21.12 -17.10 -19.26
N THR A 70 19.96 -17.75 -19.37
CA THR A 70 19.82 -19.11 -18.87
C THR A 70 20.99 -19.87 -19.49
N ALA A 71 21.88 -20.40 -18.65
CA ALA A 71 23.09 -21.06 -19.13
C ALA A 71 22.66 -22.17 -20.11
N ASP A 72 23.23 -22.19 -21.33
CA ASP A 72 22.94 -23.22 -22.35
C ASP A 72 23.12 -24.64 -21.82
N GLY A 73 23.90 -24.80 -20.75
CA GLY A 73 24.06 -26.06 -20.03
C GLY A 73 22.76 -26.61 -19.42
N LEU A 74 21.76 -25.79 -19.08
CA LEU A 74 20.50 -26.25 -18.48
C LEU A 74 19.53 -26.87 -19.50
N GLN A 75 19.63 -26.48 -20.78
CA GLN A 75 18.84 -27.07 -21.87
C GLN A 75 19.36 -28.44 -22.30
N GLY A 76 20.62 -28.75 -22.00
CA GLY A 76 21.27 -30.01 -22.35
C GLY A 76 21.16 -31.12 -21.29
N LEU A 77 20.49 -30.86 -20.16
CA LEU A 77 20.32 -31.90 -19.14
C LEU A 77 19.28 -32.93 -19.61
N PRO A 78 19.50 -34.23 -19.36
CA PRO A 78 18.47 -35.24 -19.53
C PRO A 78 17.22 -34.83 -18.75
N SER A 79 16.06 -34.86 -19.41
CA SER A 79 14.77 -34.60 -18.74
C SER A 79 14.47 -35.64 -17.67
N ASP A 80 15.12 -36.80 -17.74
CA ASP A 80 15.02 -37.87 -16.76
C ASP A 80 16.36 -38.61 -16.63
N TYR A 81 16.72 -38.95 -15.39
CA TYR A 81 17.92 -39.72 -15.05
C TYR A 81 17.61 -41.23 -14.90
N SER A 82 16.43 -41.66 -15.33
CA SER A 82 16.02 -43.07 -15.33
C SER A 82 16.81 -43.96 -16.30
N GLY A 83 17.49 -43.37 -17.29
CA GLY A 83 18.29 -44.07 -18.30
C GLY A 83 19.76 -44.30 -17.98
N ILE A 84 20.21 -44.10 -16.73
CA ILE A 84 21.63 -44.31 -16.38
C ILE A 84 21.95 -45.81 -16.51
N PRO A 85 22.96 -46.21 -17.30
CA PRO A 85 23.40 -47.60 -17.38
C PRO A 85 23.73 -48.10 -15.98
N GLN A 86 23.16 -49.24 -15.59
CA GLN A 86 23.49 -49.84 -14.30
C GLN A 86 24.99 -50.15 -14.29
N LEU A 87 25.70 -49.58 -13.31
CA LEU A 87 27.10 -49.92 -13.08
C LEU A 87 27.19 -51.43 -12.91
N GLY A 88 28.28 -52.01 -13.43
CA GLY A 88 28.56 -53.43 -13.28
C GLY A 88 28.67 -53.86 -11.82
N PRO A 89 28.94 -55.15 -11.56
CA PRO A 89 29.13 -55.63 -10.19
C PRO A 89 30.19 -54.78 -9.46
N PRO A 90 30.02 -54.54 -8.14
CA PRO A 90 30.92 -53.69 -7.38
C PRO A 90 32.36 -54.23 -7.48
N LEU A 91 33.32 -53.31 -7.59
CA LEU A 91 34.73 -53.70 -7.60
C LEU A 91 35.08 -54.41 -6.29
N PRO A 92 35.97 -55.41 -6.32
CA PRO A 92 36.47 -56.01 -5.09
C PRO A 92 37.16 -54.92 -4.25
N GLY A 93 36.60 -54.63 -3.07
CA GLY A 93 37.06 -53.56 -2.18
C GLY A 93 36.23 -52.27 -2.21
N ASP A 94 35.16 -52.18 -2.98
CA ASP A 94 34.26 -51.02 -2.96
C ASP A 94 33.51 -50.87 -1.62
N LEU A 95 33.61 -49.68 -1.01
CA LEU A 95 32.91 -49.32 0.22
C LEU A 95 31.51 -48.73 -0.05
N GLY A 96 31.15 -48.45 -1.30
CA GLY A 96 29.87 -47.80 -1.66
C GLY A 96 28.64 -48.57 -1.17
N GLY A 97 28.59 -49.89 -1.39
CA GLY A 97 27.49 -50.75 -0.92
C GLY A 97 27.35 -50.77 0.62
N PRO A 98 28.42 -51.08 1.37
CA PRO A 98 28.42 -51.00 2.83
C PRO A 98 28.06 -49.62 3.39
N ILE A 99 28.57 -48.54 2.80
CA ILE A 99 28.29 -47.14 3.21
C ILE A 99 26.82 -46.80 2.98
N LYS A 100 26.25 -47.19 1.82
CA LYS A 100 24.83 -46.99 1.53
C LYS A 100 23.95 -47.73 2.54
N ARG A 101 24.26 -49.01 2.81
CA ARG A 101 23.53 -49.82 3.80
C ARG A 101 23.62 -49.21 5.21
N ALA A 102 24.80 -48.75 5.62
CA ALA A 102 24.97 -48.08 6.92
C ALA A 102 24.13 -46.80 7.01
N ARG A 103 24.01 -46.02 5.93
CA ARG A 103 23.14 -44.83 5.87
C ARG A 103 21.66 -45.19 5.93
N ASP A 104 21.23 -46.20 5.18
CA ASP A 104 19.83 -46.66 5.18
C ASP A 104 19.42 -47.25 6.56
N GLU A 105 20.36 -47.88 7.26
CA GLU A 105 20.20 -48.35 8.65
C GLU A 105 20.33 -47.23 9.69
N GLY A 106 20.57 -45.98 9.30
CA GLY A 106 20.73 -44.85 10.20
C GLY A 106 21.98 -44.92 11.08
N ARG A 107 22.98 -45.72 10.71
CA ARG A 107 24.25 -45.80 11.45
C ARG A 107 25.08 -44.54 11.18
N PRO A 108 25.66 -43.91 12.21
CA PRO A 108 26.52 -42.75 12.04
C PRO A 108 27.77 -43.16 11.25
N ILE A 109 27.92 -42.59 10.05
CA ILE A 109 29.11 -42.71 9.23
C ILE A 109 30.03 -41.56 9.64
N PRO A 110 31.31 -41.78 9.95
CA PRO A 110 32.24 -40.69 10.23
C PRO A 110 32.31 -39.77 9.02
N ALA A 111 31.63 -38.62 9.09
CA ALA A 111 31.74 -37.58 8.10
C ALA A 111 33.09 -36.91 8.34
N GLU A 112 34.01 -37.07 7.40
CA GLU A 112 35.24 -36.31 7.40
C GLU A 112 34.86 -34.84 7.28
N VAL A 113 35.12 -34.08 8.34
CA VAL A 113 34.73 -32.67 8.45
C VAL A 113 35.60 -31.92 7.44
N LEU A 114 35.03 -31.67 6.27
CA LEU A 114 35.70 -30.86 5.25
C LEU A 114 36.00 -29.49 5.90
N PRO A 115 37.25 -29.02 5.91
CA PRO A 115 37.58 -27.74 6.52
C PRO A 115 36.77 -26.66 5.80
N THR A 116 35.88 -26.00 6.54
CA THR A 116 35.19 -24.81 6.07
C THR A 116 36.28 -23.79 5.70
N GLN A 117 36.44 -23.50 4.41
CA GLN A 117 37.39 -22.51 3.95
C GLN A 117 37.09 -21.20 4.68
N GLN A 118 38.10 -20.66 5.37
CA GLN A 118 37.98 -19.36 6.01
C GLN A 118 37.57 -18.35 4.94
N PRO A 119 36.47 -17.60 5.15
CA PRO A 119 36.00 -16.63 4.17
C PRO A 119 37.11 -15.62 3.89
N ASN A 120 37.40 -15.42 2.60
CA ASN A 120 38.45 -14.52 2.14
C ASN A 120 38.13 -13.09 2.63
N PRO A 121 39.05 -12.37 3.30
CA PRO A 121 38.78 -11.02 3.84
C PRO A 121 38.30 -10.02 2.77
N GLU A 122 38.70 -10.20 1.50
CA GLU A 122 38.23 -9.37 0.39
C GLU A 122 36.75 -9.59 0.05
N GLU A 123 36.28 -10.83 0.16
CA GLU A 123 34.87 -11.15 -0.08
C GLU A 123 33.99 -10.62 1.05
N GLN A 124 34.47 -10.66 2.29
CA GLN A 124 33.78 -10.04 3.42
C GLN A 124 33.66 -8.52 3.27
N ARG A 125 34.71 -7.84 2.80
CA ARG A 125 34.65 -6.39 2.51
C ARG A 125 33.61 -6.07 1.45
N ARG A 126 33.57 -6.84 0.36
CA ARG A 126 32.59 -6.66 -0.72
C ARG A 126 31.15 -6.89 -0.24
N LEU A 127 30.92 -7.82 0.68
CA LEU A 127 29.59 -8.06 1.28
C LEU A 127 29.19 -6.91 2.21
N ALA A 128 30.11 -6.43 3.05
CA ALA A 128 29.87 -5.30 3.94
C ALA A 128 29.55 -3.99 3.18
N GLU A 129 30.26 -3.73 2.06
CA GLU A 129 29.97 -2.57 1.19
C GLU A 129 28.56 -2.65 0.57
N LYS A 130 28.12 -3.84 0.17
CA LYS A 130 26.75 -4.06 -0.35
C LYS A 130 25.69 -3.83 0.72
N GLU A 131 25.94 -4.29 1.94
CA GLU A 131 25.04 -4.07 3.07
C GLU A 131 24.97 -2.59 3.47
N ALA A 132 26.11 -1.88 3.46
CA ALA A 132 26.17 -0.44 3.70
C ALA A 132 25.42 0.35 2.63
N ALA A 133 25.55 -0.04 1.35
CA ALA A 133 24.79 0.58 0.26
C ALA A 133 23.27 0.35 0.43
N ARG A 134 22.86 -0.87 0.79
CA ARG A 134 21.45 -1.23 1.03
C ARG A 134 20.84 -0.46 2.20
N THR A 135 21.64 -0.12 3.20
CA THR A 135 21.22 0.61 4.41
C THR A 135 21.53 2.11 4.36
N SER A 136 22.03 2.60 3.22
CA SER A 136 22.39 4.00 3.08
C SER A 136 21.16 4.91 3.03
N GLU A 137 21.16 5.94 3.87
CA GLU A 137 20.07 6.91 3.97
C GLU A 137 19.99 7.87 2.79
N VAL A 138 20.98 7.82 1.89
CA VAL A 138 21.05 8.64 0.66
C VAL A 138 19.98 8.21 -0.34
N PHE A 139 19.62 6.91 -0.38
CA PHE A 139 18.58 6.38 -1.27
C PHE A 139 17.27 6.05 -0.55
N PHE A 140 17.32 5.80 0.76
CA PHE A 140 16.13 5.53 1.58
C PHE A 140 16.12 6.45 2.82
N GLN A 141 15.41 7.58 2.74
CA GLN A 141 15.12 8.41 3.91
C GLN A 141 14.08 7.70 4.80
N THR A 142 14.51 6.73 5.61
CA THR A 142 13.63 6.07 6.59
C THR A 142 14.01 6.36 8.04
N ARG A 143 14.93 7.31 8.32
CA ARG A 143 15.08 7.88 9.66
C ARG A 143 14.08 9.02 9.86
N SER A 144 13.04 8.75 10.65
CA SER A 144 12.39 9.79 11.44
C SER A 144 13.45 10.35 12.40
N ALA A 145 13.98 11.52 12.09
CA ALA A 145 14.98 12.19 12.92
C ALA A 145 14.45 12.42 14.35
N THR A 146 15.00 11.69 15.31
CA THR A 146 14.95 12.05 16.73
C THR A 146 15.91 13.20 17.00
N ALA A 147 15.35 14.41 16.99
CA ALA A 147 15.67 15.64 17.72
C ALA A 147 17.15 16.05 17.98
N THR A 148 17.48 17.27 17.54
CA THR A 148 18.37 18.18 18.27
C THR A 148 17.74 19.57 18.22
N GLY A 149 17.41 20.13 19.38
CA GLY A 149 16.30 21.06 19.54
C GLY A 149 16.59 22.56 19.41
N ILE A 150 15.52 23.34 19.29
CA ILE A 150 15.34 24.77 19.65
C ILE A 150 13.81 25.07 19.76
N PRO A 151 13.35 26.17 20.39
CA PRO A 151 12.32 26.17 21.43
C PRO A 151 10.87 26.40 20.94
N THR A 152 9.98 26.24 21.91
CA THR A 152 8.51 26.27 21.95
C THR A 152 7.80 27.45 21.27
N LEU A 153 6.76 27.13 20.50
CA LEU A 153 5.53 27.93 20.37
C LEU A 153 4.32 26.98 20.44
N GLN A 154 3.63 26.99 21.59
CA GLN A 154 2.36 26.32 21.81
C GLN A 154 1.20 27.24 21.40
N PRO A 155 0.27 26.79 20.54
CA PRO A 155 -1.11 27.28 20.58
C PRO A 155 -1.87 26.46 21.61
N ALA A 156 -2.26 27.09 22.71
CA ALA A 156 -3.18 26.52 23.68
C ALA A 156 -4.58 26.42 23.05
N LEU A 157 -5.05 25.20 22.80
CA LEU A 157 -6.47 24.89 22.65
C LEU A 157 -6.78 23.72 23.57
N GLY A 158 -7.66 24.00 24.54
CA GLY A 158 -8.00 23.11 25.63
C GLY A 158 -8.60 21.78 25.15
N GLY A 159 -8.01 20.70 25.64
CA GLY A 159 -8.49 19.33 25.55
C GLY A 159 -7.49 18.48 26.30
N THR A 160 -7.91 17.85 27.40
CA THR A 160 -7.06 17.01 28.24
C THR A 160 -6.56 15.80 27.45
N ALA A 161 -5.41 15.95 26.78
CA ALA A 161 -4.65 14.83 26.25
C ALA A 161 -4.01 14.10 27.44
N PRO A 162 -4.23 12.79 27.62
CA PRO A 162 -3.45 12.06 28.60
C PRO A 162 -1.99 12.14 28.17
N ASN A 163 -1.17 12.56 29.12
CA ASN A 163 0.27 12.68 29.03
C ASN A 163 0.87 11.38 28.49
N LEU A 164 1.21 11.35 27.19
CA LEU A 164 1.96 10.24 26.57
C LEU A 164 3.42 10.65 26.35
N ALA A 165 4.02 11.15 27.41
CA ALA A 165 5.47 11.17 27.54
C ALA A 165 5.95 9.73 27.80
N GLY A 166 6.61 9.11 26.82
CA GLY A 166 7.54 8.01 27.09
C GLY A 166 7.14 6.57 26.76
N ALA A 167 6.10 6.33 25.96
CA ALA A 167 5.81 4.97 25.49
C ALA A 167 6.21 4.81 24.02
N GLY A 168 7.07 3.83 23.73
CA GLY A 168 7.54 3.51 22.39
C GLY A 168 6.38 3.32 21.42
N THR A 169 6.64 3.50 20.12
CA THR A 169 5.63 3.30 19.07
C THR A 169 4.97 1.90 19.14
N GLN A 170 5.66 0.91 19.71
CA GLN A 170 5.13 -0.43 20.01
C GLN A 170 4.00 -0.44 21.04
N ASP A 171 4.11 0.28 22.15
CA ASP A 171 3.05 0.31 23.16
C ASP A 171 1.79 0.97 22.62
N LYS A 172 1.93 1.98 21.74
CA LYS A 172 0.79 2.59 21.04
C LYS A 172 0.12 1.61 20.09
N GLN A 173 0.91 0.80 19.38
CA GLN A 173 0.40 -0.23 18.48
C GLN A 173 -0.32 -1.34 19.26
N LEU A 174 0.24 -1.79 20.38
CA LEU A 174 -0.38 -2.78 21.25
C LEU A 174 -1.64 -2.22 21.93
N ALA A 175 -1.63 -0.97 22.38
CA ALA A 175 -2.81 -0.32 22.94
C ALA A 175 -3.93 -0.17 21.90
N PHE A 176 -3.59 0.10 20.63
CA PHE A 176 -4.56 0.16 19.55
C PHE A 176 -5.14 -1.22 19.21
N LEU A 177 -4.30 -2.26 19.16
CA LEU A 177 -4.75 -3.63 18.90
C LEU A 177 -5.64 -4.19 20.01
N ASN A 178 -5.38 -3.81 21.26
CA ASN A 178 -6.16 -4.22 22.42
C ASN A 178 -7.29 -3.24 22.78
N ALA A 179 -7.46 -2.14 22.03
CA ALA A 179 -8.54 -1.20 22.27
C ALA A 179 -9.89 -1.83 21.88
N ASP A 180 -10.91 -1.57 22.70
CA ASP A 180 -12.26 -2.04 22.44
C ASP A 180 -12.80 -1.40 21.15
N VAL A 181 -13.44 -2.20 20.30
CA VAL A 181 -13.90 -1.74 18.98
C VAL A 181 -15.10 -0.81 19.18
N ASP A 182 -15.01 0.43 18.69
CA ASP A 182 -16.15 1.35 18.70
C ASP A 182 -17.24 0.86 17.73
N ARG A 183 -18.30 0.29 18.28
CA ARG A 183 -19.46 -0.23 17.53
C ARG A 183 -20.55 0.82 17.34
N ARG A 184 -20.31 2.08 17.70
CA ARG A 184 -21.30 3.16 17.50
C ARG A 184 -21.42 3.48 16.01
N THR A 185 -22.42 2.89 15.37
CA THR A 185 -22.81 3.19 13.98
C THR A 185 -23.56 4.51 13.84
N VAL A 186 -23.81 5.20 14.95
CA VAL A 186 -24.60 6.41 15.04
C VAL A 186 -23.85 7.42 15.91
N ALA A 187 -23.61 8.61 15.37
CA ALA A 187 -23.10 9.72 16.16
C ALA A 187 -24.05 10.01 17.33
N PRO A 188 -23.56 10.03 18.59
CA PRO A 188 -24.40 10.28 19.76
C PRO A 188 -24.96 11.70 19.75
N ASP A 189 -24.22 12.63 19.15
CA ASP A 189 -24.65 14.01 19.01
C ASP A 189 -25.47 14.17 17.71
N ARG A 190 -26.65 14.76 17.86
CA ARG A 190 -27.63 14.95 16.79
C ARG A 190 -28.04 16.40 16.76
N VAL A 191 -28.05 17.01 15.58
CA VAL A 191 -28.61 18.33 15.38
C VAL A 191 -30.11 18.24 15.65
N THR A 192 -30.54 18.81 16.77
CA THR A 192 -31.95 18.90 17.15
C THR A 192 -32.54 20.21 16.61
N ALA A 193 -33.78 20.16 16.16
CA ALA A 193 -34.50 21.38 15.82
C ALA A 193 -34.66 22.26 17.07
N ALA A 194 -34.68 23.58 16.89
CA ALA A 194 -34.90 24.51 17.99
C ALA A 194 -36.21 24.16 18.73
N ALA A 195 -36.15 24.11 20.07
CA ALA A 195 -37.29 23.74 20.92
C ALA A 195 -38.49 24.69 20.76
N SER A 196 -38.24 25.91 20.28
CA SER A 196 -39.26 26.92 20.04
C SER A 196 -38.77 27.89 18.96
N PRO A 197 -39.67 28.44 18.13
CA PRO A 197 -39.34 29.46 17.13
C PRO A 197 -38.84 30.78 17.74
N TYR A 198 -39.00 30.97 19.05
CA TYR A 198 -38.52 32.14 19.78
C TYR A 198 -37.20 31.91 20.51
N VAL A 199 -36.59 30.73 20.36
CA VAL A 199 -35.31 30.38 21.00
C VAL A 199 -34.20 30.40 19.95
N LEU A 200 -33.19 31.24 20.18
CA LEU A 200 -31.96 31.27 19.38
C LEU A 200 -30.96 30.27 19.98
N GLN A 201 -30.58 29.26 19.20
CA GLN A 201 -29.56 28.30 19.60
C GLN A 201 -28.15 28.85 19.39
N ALA A 202 -27.20 28.37 20.20
CA ALA A 202 -25.79 28.68 20.04
C ALA A 202 -25.29 28.22 18.65
N GLY A 203 -24.47 29.06 18.00
CA GLY A 203 -24.02 28.82 16.62
C GLY A 203 -24.97 29.31 15.53
N SER A 204 -26.09 29.95 15.88
CA SER A 204 -26.94 30.65 14.91
C SER A 204 -26.27 31.93 14.39
N VAL A 205 -26.44 32.21 13.09
CA VAL A 205 -25.84 33.37 12.41
C VAL A 205 -26.89 34.48 12.29
N ILE A 206 -26.57 35.67 12.82
CA ILE A 206 -27.41 36.88 12.70
C ILE A 206 -26.75 37.81 11.68
N PRO A 207 -27.28 37.96 10.46
CA PRO A 207 -26.75 38.91 9.50
C PRO A 207 -27.03 40.33 9.98
N ALA A 208 -25.98 41.14 10.15
CA ALA A 208 -26.08 42.54 10.52
C ALA A 208 -25.13 43.37 9.65
N ALA A 209 -25.49 44.64 9.45
CA ALA A 209 -24.65 45.63 8.82
C ALA A 209 -24.42 46.78 9.80
N LEU A 210 -23.18 47.27 9.88
CA LEU A 210 -22.82 48.40 10.73
C LEU A 210 -23.19 49.70 9.99
N ILE A 211 -24.15 50.45 10.54
CA ILE A 211 -24.57 51.75 10.00
C ILE A 211 -23.98 52.83 10.90
N THR A 212 -22.69 53.08 10.75
CA THR A 212 -22.04 54.26 11.32
C THR A 212 -21.33 54.99 10.19
N GLY A 213 -21.73 56.24 9.98
CA GLY A 213 -21.03 57.24 9.18
C GLY A 213 -20.67 58.42 10.06
#